data_AF-A0A1F6C998-F1
#
_entry.id   AF-A0A1F6C998-F1
#
_cell.length_a   1.000
_cell.length_b   1.000
_cell.length_c   1.000
_cell.angle_alpha   90.00
_cell.angle_beta   90.00
_cell.angle_gamma   90.00
#
_symmetry.space_group_name_H-M   'P 1'
#
loop_
_entity.id
_entity.type
_entity.pdbx_description
1 polymer ?
#
loop_
_entity_poly.entity_id
_entity_poly.type
_entity_poly.pdbx_seq_one_letter_code
_entity_poly.pdbx_strand_id
1 'polypeptide(L)'
;MDSLFDALEQRPHFFPCLFSALLLLVGLGSWSSTYYTLVYWVTMIIPSGVALLALFWRQFVWVPGLIFLALIFNPIEHFSLGVTLWKVMDVIGGGYMLTVAVAIKKPGAKRESSDSLIAPVTAFALSLVFLIYALWKL
;
A
#
# COMPACT_ATOMS: atom_id res chain seq x y z
N MET A 1 -4.88 -27.42 11.03
CA MET A 1 -3.99 -26.33 11.48
C MET A 1 -3.00 -26.00 10.37
N ASP A 2 -2.42 -27.02 9.74
CA ASP A 2 -1.48 -26.92 8.60
C ASP A 2 -2.01 -26.04 7.44
N SER A 3 -3.29 -26.19 7.08
CA SER A 3 -3.91 -25.40 5.99
C SER A 3 -3.89 -23.88 6.21
N LEU A 4 -3.87 -23.41 7.46
CA LEU A 4 -3.79 -21.98 7.76
C LEU A 4 -2.36 -21.46 7.58
N PHE A 5 -1.37 -22.23 8.03
CA PHE A 5 0.04 -21.86 7.88
C PHE A 5 0.45 -21.85 6.41
N ASP A 6 0.01 -22.83 5.62
CA ASP A 6 0.23 -22.85 4.17
C ASP A 6 -0.37 -21.59 3.50
N ALA A 7 -1.56 -21.16 3.94
CA ALA A 7 -2.21 -19.97 3.41
C ALA A 7 -1.46 -18.67 3.77
N LEU A 8 -0.87 -18.61 4.97
CA LEU A 8 -0.05 -17.48 5.42
C LEU A 8 1.31 -17.45 4.72
N GLU A 9 1.92 -18.61 4.48
CA GLU A 9 3.19 -18.71 3.74
C GLU A 9 3.06 -18.21 2.30
N GLN A 10 1.89 -18.39 1.69
CA GLN A 10 1.56 -17.83 0.37
C GLN A 10 1.36 -16.31 0.38
N ARG A 11 1.33 -15.66 1.55
CA ARG A 11 0.99 -14.24 1.74
C ARG A 11 1.89 -13.58 2.81
N PRO A 12 3.20 -13.46 2.57
CA PRO A 12 4.12 -12.85 3.53
C PRO A 12 3.78 -11.39 3.87
N HIS A 13 3.03 -10.68 3.01
CA HIS A 13 2.55 -9.32 3.25
C HIS A 13 1.32 -9.24 4.18
N PHE A 14 0.69 -10.36 4.54
CA PHE A 14 -0.54 -10.38 5.33
C PHE A 14 -0.40 -9.65 6.66
N PHE A 15 0.61 -10.00 7.46
CA PHE A 15 0.85 -9.39 8.77
C PHE A 15 1.22 -7.90 8.67
N PRO A 16 2.15 -7.47 7.80
CA PRO A 16 2.40 -6.04 7.58
C PRO A 16 1.14 -5.26 7.19
N CYS A 17 0.34 -5.79 6.25
CA CYS A 17 -0.89 -5.11 5.83
C CYS A 17 -1.93 -5.03 6.95
N LEU A 18 -2.12 -6.11 7.70
CA LEU A 18 -3.02 -6.13 8.85
C LEU A 18 -2.56 -5.13 9.93
N PHE A 19 -1.26 -5.08 10.22
CA PHE A 19 -0.70 -4.15 11.18
C PHE A 19 -0.91 -2.69 10.76
N SER A 20 -0.62 -2.35 9.49
CA SER A 20 -0.87 -1.02 8.94
C SER A 20 -2.37 -0.65 9.01
N ALA A 21 -3.25 -1.59 8.67
CA ALA A 21 -4.69 -1.37 8.74
C ALA A 21 -5.17 -1.08 10.17
N LEU A 22 -4.68 -1.84 11.15
CA LEU A 22 -5.03 -1.62 12.56
C LEU A 22 -4.52 -0.27 13.07
N LEU A 23 -3.31 0.14 12.69
CA LEU A 23 -2.79 1.47 13.05
C LEU A 23 -3.66 2.60 12.49
N LEU A 24 -4.07 2.52 11.23
CA LEU A 24 -4.95 3.51 10.63
C LEU A 24 -6.31 3.58 11.35
N LEU A 25 -6.91 2.43 11.65
CA LEU A 25 -8.20 2.38 12.34
C LEU A 25 -8.11 2.85 13.81
N VAL A 26 -7.01 2.55 14.51
CA VAL A 26 -6.77 3.09 15.86
C VAL A 26 -6.56 4.61 15.80
N GLY A 27 -6.02 5.15 14.71
CA GLY A 27 -5.86 6.58 14.45
C GLY A 27 -7.15 7.41 14.49
N LEU A 28 -8.33 6.78 14.45
CA LEU A 28 -9.61 7.48 14.59
C LEU A 28 -9.83 8.12 15.98
N GLY A 29 -9.06 7.68 16.97
CA GLY A 29 -9.02 8.25 18.32
C GLY A 29 -8.38 9.64 18.39
N SER A 30 -8.20 10.14 19.60
CA SER A 30 -7.50 11.41 19.86
C SER A 30 -6.14 11.10 20.48
N TRP A 31 -5.14 10.90 19.62
CA TRP A 31 -3.77 10.56 20.02
C TRP A 31 -2.83 11.76 19.98
N SER A 32 -1.63 11.59 20.52
CA SER A 32 -0.57 12.59 20.44
C SER A 32 -0.04 12.75 19.02
N SER A 33 0.57 13.91 18.73
CA SER A 33 1.21 14.17 17.43
C SER A 33 2.23 13.09 17.06
N THR A 34 3.03 12.63 18.03
CA THR A 34 4.01 11.55 17.85
C THR A 34 3.40 10.26 17.33
N TYR A 35 2.19 9.91 17.78
CA TYR A 35 1.49 8.73 17.28
C TYR A 35 1.15 8.87 15.79
N TYR A 36 0.59 10.01 15.37
CA TYR A 36 0.26 10.24 13.96
C TYR A 36 1.51 10.24 13.07
N THR A 37 2.61 10.83 13.53
CA THR A 37 3.89 10.74 12.82
C THR A 37 4.32 9.29 12.60
N LEU A 38 4.19 8.43 13.62
CA LEU A 38 4.48 7.00 13.49
C LEU A 38 3.54 6.31 12.49
N VAL A 39 2.23 6.57 12.57
CA VAL A 39 1.24 6.02 11.64
C VAL A 39 1.58 6.41 10.20
N TYR A 40 2.00 7.65 9.95
CA TYR A 40 2.38 8.13 8.63
C TYR A 40 3.60 7.38 8.11
N TRP A 41 4.67 7.25 8.90
CA TRP A 41 5.85 6.47 8.51
C TRP A 41 5.52 5.02 8.18
N VAL A 42 4.74 4.35 9.02
CA VAL A 42 4.37 2.94 8.82
C VAL A 42 3.48 2.78 7.58
N THR A 43 2.49 3.65 7.42
CA THR A 43 1.55 3.64 6.28
C THR A 43 2.18 4.15 4.99
N MET A 44 3.34 4.82 5.05
CA MET A 44 4.14 5.09 3.86
C MET A 44 4.96 3.86 3.46
N ILE A 45 5.70 3.26 4.41
CA ILE A 45 6.66 2.19 4.14
C ILE A 45 5.97 0.89 3.72
N ILE A 46 4.94 0.46 4.46
CA ILE A 46 4.31 -0.85 4.22
C ILE A 46 3.64 -0.91 2.85
N PRO A 47 2.73 0.02 2.47
CA PRO A 47 2.14 0.03 1.14
C PRO A 47 3.16 0.14 0.02
N SER A 48 4.26 0.90 0.21
CA SER A 48 5.35 0.98 -0.77
C SER A 48 6.00 -0.39 -1.01
N GLY A 49 6.36 -1.11 0.06
CA GLY A 49 6.92 -2.45 -0.04
C GLY A 49 5.95 -3.46 -0.66
N VAL A 50 4.66 -3.36 -0.32
CA VAL A 50 3.61 -4.23 -0.87
C VAL A 50 3.31 -3.88 -2.33
N ALA A 51 3.43 -2.62 -2.74
CA ALA A 51 3.33 -2.21 -4.15
C ALA A 51 4.43 -2.87 -4.99
N LEU A 52 5.67 -2.89 -4.47
CA LEU A 52 6.77 -3.60 -5.11
C LEU A 52 6.49 -5.10 -5.21
N LEU A 53 6.02 -5.74 -4.13
CA LEU A 53 5.61 -7.15 -4.16
C LEU A 53 4.49 -7.41 -5.18
N ALA A 54 3.48 -6.55 -5.23
CA ALA A 54 2.38 -6.64 -6.19
C ALA A 54 2.88 -6.51 -7.63
N LEU A 55 3.83 -5.62 -7.90
CA LEU A 55 4.51 -5.49 -9.19
C LEU A 55 5.25 -6.79 -9.56
N PHE A 56 6.07 -7.32 -8.64
CA PHE A 56 6.81 -8.57 -8.86
C PHE A 56 5.88 -9.78 -9.08
N TRP A 57 4.75 -9.82 -8.38
CA TRP A 57 3.73 -10.86 -8.51
C TRP A 57 2.72 -10.60 -9.62
N ARG A 58 2.94 -9.57 -10.44
CA ARG A 58 2.10 -9.21 -11.60
C ARG A 58 0.64 -8.91 -11.24
N GLN A 59 0.39 -8.39 -10.04
CA GLN A 59 -0.92 -7.99 -9.56
C GLN A 59 -1.13 -6.47 -9.68
N PHE A 60 -1.05 -5.95 -10.90
CA PHE A 60 -1.01 -4.51 -11.18
C PHE A 60 -2.24 -3.73 -10.71
N VAL A 61 -3.40 -4.38 -10.61
CA VAL A 61 -4.65 -3.74 -10.17
C VAL A 61 -4.53 -3.07 -8.79
N TRP A 62 -3.67 -3.57 -7.91
CA TRP A 62 -3.50 -3.04 -6.55
C TRP A 62 -2.45 -1.93 -6.45
N VAL A 63 -1.56 -1.83 -7.43
CA VAL A 63 -0.38 -0.96 -7.37
C VAL A 63 -0.76 0.52 -7.28
N PRO A 64 -1.70 1.06 -8.09
CA PRO A 64 -2.08 2.48 -7.99
C PRO A 64 -2.59 2.87 -6.61
N GLY A 65 -3.46 2.06 -6.00
CA GLY A 65 -4.01 2.35 -4.68
C GLY A 65 -2.95 2.27 -3.56
N LEU A 66 -2.01 1.32 -3.66
CA LEU A 66 -0.91 1.21 -2.69
C LEU A 66 0.04 2.41 -2.76
N ILE A 67 0.36 2.87 -3.97
CA ILE A 67 1.19 4.05 -4.18
C ILE A 67 0.47 5.31 -3.72
N PHE A 68 -0.82 5.45 -4.03
CA PHE A 68 -1.63 6.58 -3.57
C PHE A 68 -1.64 6.69 -2.04
N LEU A 69 -1.82 5.58 -1.32
CA LEU A 69 -1.71 5.56 0.14
C LEU A 69 -0.31 5.96 0.61
N ALA A 70 0.74 5.41 -0.01
CA ALA A 70 2.11 5.77 0.34
C ALA A 70 2.40 7.27 0.18
N LEU A 71 1.84 7.89 -0.87
CA LEU A 71 2.01 9.33 -1.12
C LEU A 71 1.21 10.19 -0.13
N ILE A 72 -0.05 9.84 0.15
CA ILE A 72 -0.89 10.61 1.07
C ILE A 72 -0.34 10.59 2.49
N PHE A 73 0.13 9.43 2.95
CA PHE A 73 0.65 9.25 4.29
C PHE A 73 2.15 9.54 4.40
N ASN A 74 2.76 10.17 3.39
CA ASN A 74 4.17 10.53 3.41
C ASN A 74 4.42 11.66 4.43
N PRO A 75 5.19 11.44 5.51
CA PRO A 75 5.44 12.46 6.53
C PRO A 75 6.37 13.59 6.07
N ILE A 76 7.02 13.46 4.91
CA ILE A 76 7.86 14.52 4.34
C ILE A 76 6.97 15.64 3.78
N GLU A 77 5.90 15.29 3.08
CA GLU A 77 4.94 16.24 2.51
C GLU A 77 3.67 16.30 3.36
N HIS A 78 3.57 17.33 4.21
CA HIS A 78 2.42 17.49 5.07
C HIS A 78 1.23 18.10 4.33
N PHE A 79 0.25 17.28 3.97
CA PHE A 79 -1.04 17.77 3.50
C PHE A 79 -1.85 18.37 4.67
N SER A 80 -2.24 19.64 4.53
CA SER A 80 -3.09 20.36 5.50
C SER A 80 -4.56 19.98 5.34
N LEU A 81 -4.88 18.70 5.51
CA LEU A 81 -6.27 18.24 5.52
C LEU A 81 -6.91 18.52 6.88
N GLY A 82 -8.20 18.88 6.88
CA GLY A 82 -8.98 18.97 8.11
C GLY A 82 -9.06 17.62 8.83
N VAL A 83 -9.19 17.63 10.15
CA VAL A 83 -9.23 16.41 11.00
C VAL A 83 -10.29 15.41 10.51
N THR A 84 -11.46 15.89 10.10
CA THR A 84 -12.53 15.04 9.55
C THR A 84 -12.09 14.30 8.29
N LEU A 85 -11.36 14.96 7.40
CA LEU A 85 -10.91 14.36 6.14
C LEU A 85 -9.79 13.34 6.39
N TRP A 86 -8.87 13.62 7.32
CA TRP A 86 -7.86 12.64 7.76
C TRP A 86 -8.50 11.36 8.28
N LYS A 87 -9.53 11.48 9.14
CA LYS A 87 -10.27 10.30 9.64
C LYS A 87 -10.92 9.48 8.53
N VAL A 88 -11.45 10.15 7.49
CA VAL A 88 -12.01 9.45 6.32
C VAL A 88 -10.90 8.71 5.57
N MET A 89 -9.74 9.33 5.38
CA MET A 89 -8.59 8.68 4.75
C MET A 89 -8.06 7.49 5.56
N ASP A 90 -8.06 7.58 6.89
CA ASP A 90 -7.69 6.48 7.78
C ASP A 90 -8.64 5.27 7.61
N VAL A 91 -9.96 5.51 7.56
CA VAL A 91 -10.95 4.44 7.33
C VAL A 91 -10.75 3.80 5.95
N ILE A 92 -10.62 4.62 4.90
CA ILE A 92 -10.45 4.13 3.52
C ILE A 92 -9.14 3.36 3.39
N GLY A 93 -8.04 3.92 3.91
CA GLY A 93 -6.72 3.30 3.89
C GLY A 93 -6.69 2.00 4.69
N GLY A 94 -7.28 1.98 5.88
CA GLY A 94 -7.39 0.77 6.70
C GLY A 94 -8.18 -0.33 6.01
N GLY A 95 -9.34 0.00 5.44
CA GLY A 95 -10.15 -0.95 4.67
C GLY A 95 -9.45 -1.46 3.41
N TYR A 96 -8.74 -0.59 2.70
CA TYR A 96 -7.95 -0.97 1.53
C TYR A 96 -6.81 -1.93 1.91
N MET A 97 -6.08 -1.64 2.99
CA MET A 97 -4.98 -2.49 3.47
C MET A 97 -5.47 -3.87 3.95
N LEU A 98 -6.64 -3.96 4.59
CA LEU A 98 -7.27 -5.25 4.90
C LEU A 98 -7.61 -6.04 3.63
N THR A 99 -8.16 -5.35 2.62
CA THR A 99 -8.49 -5.97 1.34
C THR A 99 -7.23 -6.51 0.65
N VAL A 100 -6.15 -5.72 0.62
CA VAL A 100 -4.86 -6.13 0.06
C VAL A 100 -4.25 -7.32 0.82
N ALA A 101 -4.33 -7.33 2.15
CA ALA A 101 -3.83 -8.41 2.99
C ALA A 101 -4.41 -9.77 2.55
N VAL A 102 -5.70 -9.80 2.20
CA VAL A 102 -6.38 -11.04 1.80
C VAL A 102 -6.39 -11.31 0.30
N ALA A 103 -6.35 -10.27 -0.54
CA ALA A 103 -6.55 -10.42 -1.98
C ALA A 103 -5.25 -10.75 -2.73
N ILE A 104 -4.12 -10.15 -2.31
CA ILE A 104 -2.83 -10.44 -2.96
C ILE A 104 -2.34 -11.83 -2.53
N LYS A 105 -1.87 -12.60 -3.51
CA LYS A 105 -1.38 -13.98 -3.34
C LYS A 105 -0.14 -14.18 -4.20
N LYS A 106 0.87 -14.87 -3.64
CA LYS A 106 2.03 -15.28 -4.42
C LYS A 106 1.57 -16.14 -5.62
N PRO A 107 1.99 -15.84 -6.85
CA PRO A 107 1.69 -16.68 -8.01
C PRO A 107 2.22 -18.09 -7.76
N GLY A 108 1.41 -19.11 -7.99
CA GLY A 108 1.88 -20.50 -7.94
C GLY A 108 2.96 -20.74 -8.99
N ALA A 109 3.86 -21.71 -8.75
CA ALA A 109 5.02 -22.00 -9.61
C ALA A 109 4.71 -22.34 -11.09
N LYS A 110 3.43 -22.49 -11.46
CA LYS A 110 2.95 -22.60 -12.84
C LYS A 110 2.34 -21.27 -13.30
N ARG A 111 3.10 -20.40 -13.98
CA ARG A 111 2.54 -19.48 -15.01
C ARG A 111 3.60 -18.74 -15.85
N GLU A 112 3.73 -19.23 -17.10
CA GLU A 112 3.87 -18.57 -18.41
C GLU A 112 4.88 -17.43 -18.67
N SER A 113 5.39 -17.47 -19.91
CA SER A 113 6.62 -16.84 -20.42
C SER A 113 6.71 -15.33 -20.22
N SER A 114 7.94 -14.88 -19.96
CA SER A 114 8.32 -13.59 -19.41
C SER A 114 8.12 -12.37 -20.31
N ASP A 115 7.76 -12.58 -21.58
CA ASP A 115 8.03 -11.57 -22.62
C ASP A 115 6.87 -10.60 -22.87
N SER A 116 5.63 -10.90 -22.46
CA SER A 116 4.45 -10.09 -22.82
C SER A 116 4.17 -8.89 -21.90
N LEU A 117 4.92 -8.73 -20.80
CA LEU A 117 4.51 -7.85 -19.69
C LEU A 117 5.52 -6.80 -19.26
N ILE A 118 6.71 -6.73 -19.88
CA ILE A 118 7.70 -5.68 -19.57
C ILE A 118 7.17 -4.29 -19.98
N ALA A 119 6.46 -4.20 -21.11
CA ALA A 119 5.93 -2.95 -21.65
C ALA A 119 4.93 -2.20 -20.73
N PRO A 120 3.89 -2.84 -20.15
CA PRO A 120 2.94 -2.12 -19.28
C PRO A 120 3.56 -1.69 -17.94
N VAL A 121 4.53 -2.45 -17.40
CA VAL A 121 5.17 -2.13 -16.11
C VAL A 121 6.08 -0.92 -16.23
N THR A 122 6.91 -0.88 -17.27
CA THR A 122 7.79 0.26 -17.54
C THR A 122 6.97 1.51 -17.89
N ALA A 123 5.90 1.36 -18.68
CA ALA A 123 5.00 2.47 -18.98
C ALA A 123 4.34 3.05 -17.73
N PHE A 124 3.85 2.20 -16.81
CA PHE A 124 3.23 2.64 -15.57
C PHE A 124 4.24 3.33 -14.63
N ALA A 125 5.42 2.74 -14.44
CA ALA A 125 6.48 3.32 -13.61
C ALA A 125 6.91 4.71 -14.13
N LEU A 126 7.09 4.86 -15.44
CA LEU A 126 7.42 6.14 -16.06
C LEU A 126 6.30 7.17 -15.90
N SER A 127 5.05 6.74 -16.07
CA SER A 127 3.87 7.61 -15.88
C SER A 127 3.77 8.14 -14.45
N LEU A 128 4.10 7.29 -13.47
CA LEU A 128 4.06 7.64 -12.07
C LEU A 128 5.19 8.60 -11.68
N VAL A 129 6.40 8.37 -12.17
CA VAL A 129 7.54 9.30 -12.01
C VAL A 129 7.20 10.66 -12.61
N PHE A 130 6.56 10.69 -13.79
CA PHE A 130 6.15 11.93 -14.44
C PHE A 130 5.09 12.68 -13.63
N LEU A 131 4.11 11.96 -13.07
CA LEU A 131 3.06 12.55 -12.22
C LEU A 131 3.65 13.17 -10.95
N ILE A 132 4.55 12.46 -10.26
CA ILE A 132 5.23 12.97 -9.06
C ILE A 132 6.05 14.23 -9.41
N TYR A 133 6.79 14.20 -10.52
CA TYR A 133 7.56 15.36 -10.98
C TYR A 133 6.67 16.56 -11.31
N ALA A 134 5.52 16.34 -11.96
CA ALA A 134 4.58 17.40 -12.30
C ALA A 134 3.96 18.06 -11.05
N LEU A 135 3.59 17.25 -10.05
CA LEU A 135 3.04 17.75 -8.78
C LEU A 135 4.08 18.55 -7.98
N TRP A 136 5.36 18.19 -8.05
CA TRP A 136 6.45 18.92 -7.38
C TRP A 136 6.75 20.31 -7.98
N LYS A 137 6.28 20.57 -9.21
CA LYS A 137 6.50 21.84 -9.92
C LYS A 137 5.37 22.85 -9.77
N LEU A 138 4.25 22.48 -9.14
CA LEU A 138 3.11 23.33 -8.83
C LEU A 138 3.27 23.96 -7.44
#